data_AF-A0A397V408-F1
#
_entry.id   AF-A0A397V408-F1
#
_cell.length_a   1.000
_cell.length_b   1.000
_cell.length_c   1.000
_cell.angle_alpha   90.00
_cell.angle_beta   90.00
_cell.angle_gamma   90.00
#
_symmetry.space_group_name_H-M   'P 1'
#
loop_
_entity.id
_entity.type
_entity.pdbx_description
1 polymer ?
#
loop_
_entity_poly.entity_id
_entity_poly.type
_entity_poly.pdbx_seq_one_letter_code
_entity_poly.pdbx_strand_id
1 'polypeptide(L)'
;MTSNLDVKIPIEEATDKNKILEIVCSPNMKHVATLDEVNNISFWTTINQEQFFEKVKTICIDNIRINENGEKIFAISNNKCISISLYRVDTYNFKIFDPETEKEIPLTFPDWQKEIDFLSFTDGGSIIMVSTRYYRAYIFTSKEKDNNITWVCKSMIELKYFKKINITPKGKLIIFNDTIYEITMWDMEKLSANTRILIDWSCTLEYIEISDDEKLLFVCTKDKKTKETSVFTYSTETEINISSCKFLY
;
A
#
# COMPACT_ATOMS: atom_id res chain seq x y z
N MET A 1 -35.59 31.03 0.63
CA MET A 1 -35.04 30.51 -0.63
C MET A 1 -33.57 30.89 -0.67
N THR A 2 -32.70 30.00 -0.21
CA THR A 2 -31.25 30.17 -0.30
C THR A 2 -30.79 29.55 -1.61
N SER A 3 -30.32 30.40 -2.52
CA SER A 3 -29.76 29.99 -3.81
C SER A 3 -28.48 29.17 -3.58
N ASN A 4 -28.46 27.94 -4.07
CA ASN A 4 -27.25 27.16 -4.26
C ASN A 4 -26.33 27.96 -5.19
N LEU A 5 -25.23 28.48 -4.64
CA LEU A 5 -24.11 28.93 -5.46
C LEU A 5 -23.45 27.68 -6.03
N ASP A 6 -23.61 27.48 -7.34
CA ASP A 6 -22.85 26.51 -8.10
C ASP A 6 -21.36 26.80 -7.90
N VAL A 7 -20.72 26.04 -7.00
CA VAL A 7 -19.27 26.04 -6.87
C VAL A 7 -18.72 25.40 -8.13
N LYS A 8 -18.35 26.24 -9.10
CA LYS A 8 -17.55 25.80 -10.25
C LYS A 8 -16.19 25.37 -9.72
N ILE A 9 -16.01 24.07 -9.57
CA ILE A 9 -14.71 23.48 -9.28
C ILE A 9 -13.81 23.78 -10.49
N PRO A 10 -12.76 24.60 -10.35
CA PRO A 10 -11.85 24.85 -11.46
C PRO A 10 -11.15 23.54 -11.81
N ILE A 11 -11.29 23.11 -13.07
CA ILE A 11 -10.52 22.00 -13.63
C ILE A 11 -9.23 22.63 -14.15
N GLU A 12 -8.15 22.43 -13.43
CA GLU A 12 -6.82 22.77 -13.93
C GLU A 12 -6.39 21.67 -14.91
N GLU A 13 -6.24 22.03 -16.19
CA GLU A 13 -5.71 21.10 -17.18
C GLU A 13 -4.25 20.81 -16.85
N ALA A 14 -3.93 19.52 -16.65
CA ALA A 14 -2.56 19.10 -16.38
C ALA A 14 -1.64 19.58 -17.53
N THR A 15 -0.63 20.38 -17.19
CA THR A 15 0.38 20.85 -18.15
C THR A 15 1.26 19.72 -18.69
N ASP A 16 1.26 18.58 -18.02
CA ASP A 16 2.01 17.39 -18.41
C ASP A 16 1.15 16.52 -19.33
N LYS A 17 1.52 16.49 -20.62
CA LYS A 17 0.85 15.67 -21.65
C LYS A 17 1.10 14.17 -21.53
N ASN A 18 1.96 13.76 -20.60
CA ASN A 18 2.38 12.37 -20.48
C ASN A 18 1.27 11.55 -19.81
N LYS A 19 1.10 10.32 -20.29
CA LYS A 19 0.14 9.40 -19.69
C LYS A 19 0.57 9.05 -18.26
N ILE A 20 -0.32 9.27 -17.30
CA ILE A 20 -0.14 8.79 -15.92
C ILE A 20 -0.28 7.27 -15.91
N LEU A 21 0.74 6.58 -15.40
CA LEU A 21 0.76 5.14 -15.22
C LEU A 21 0.22 4.71 -13.85
N GLU A 22 0.50 5.49 -12.81
CA GLU A 22 0.10 5.15 -11.45
C GLU A 22 -0.11 6.41 -10.60
N ILE A 23 -1.06 6.33 -9.68
CA ILE A 23 -1.37 7.35 -8.69
C ILE A 23 -1.38 6.67 -7.32
N VAL A 24 -0.63 7.23 -6.38
CA VAL A 24 -0.57 6.75 -5.00
C VAL A 24 -0.87 7.89 -4.04
N CYS A 25 -1.61 7.58 -2.99
CA CYS A 25 -2.00 8.52 -1.97
C CYS A 25 -1.34 8.18 -0.64
N SER A 26 -1.01 9.20 0.14
CA SER A 26 -0.56 8.99 1.52
C SER A 26 -1.71 8.43 2.37
N PRO A 27 -1.43 7.70 3.45
CA PRO A 27 -2.46 7.06 4.29
C PRO A 27 -3.61 7.98 4.72
N ASN A 28 -3.31 9.25 5.02
CA ASN A 28 -4.31 10.24 5.44
C ASN A 28 -4.69 11.21 4.31
N MET A 29 -4.43 10.85 3.05
CA MET A 29 -4.70 11.64 1.84
C MET A 29 -4.12 13.07 1.86
N LYS A 30 -3.10 13.33 2.69
CA LYS A 30 -2.42 14.63 2.76
C LYS A 30 -1.62 14.93 1.51
N HIS A 31 -1.08 13.89 0.89
CA HIS A 31 -0.21 13.95 -0.27
C HIS A 31 -0.62 12.93 -1.32
N VAL A 32 -0.33 13.26 -2.57
CA VAL A 32 -0.50 12.40 -3.74
C VAL A 32 0.79 12.40 -4.54
N ALA A 33 1.19 11.24 -5.04
CA ALA A 33 2.23 11.15 -6.05
C ALA A 33 1.70 10.46 -7.30
N THR A 34 2.09 10.97 -8.45
CA THR A 34 1.74 10.41 -9.76
C THR A 34 3.01 10.04 -10.49
N LEU A 35 3.03 8.88 -11.14
CA LEU A 35 4.13 8.42 -11.98
C LEU A 35 3.68 8.35 -13.43
N ASP A 36 4.39 9.03 -14.33
CA ASP A 36 4.08 9.06 -15.76
C ASP A 36 4.91 8.03 -16.58
N GLU A 37 4.61 7.94 -17.87
CA GLU A 37 5.28 7.02 -18.80
C GLU A 37 6.73 7.37 -19.13
N VAL A 38 7.20 8.55 -18.74
CA VAL A 38 8.58 9.03 -18.92
C VAL A 38 9.33 9.02 -17.57
N ASN A 39 8.82 8.28 -16.58
CA ASN A 39 9.38 8.12 -15.24
C ASN A 39 9.47 9.41 -14.40
N ASN A 40 8.62 10.39 -14.68
CA ASN A 40 8.47 11.54 -13.80
C ASN A 40 7.53 11.20 -12.64
N ILE A 41 7.98 11.50 -11.43
CA ILE A 41 7.16 11.50 -10.23
C ILE A 41 6.76 12.95 -9.94
N SER A 42 5.47 13.25 -10.06
CA SER A 42 4.91 14.52 -9.61
C SER A 42 4.35 14.36 -8.20
N PHE A 43 4.77 15.23 -7.29
CA PHE A 43 4.35 15.27 -5.90
C PHE A 43 3.37 16.43 -5.68
N TRP A 44 2.25 16.12 -5.04
CA TRP A 44 1.15 17.02 -4.78
C TRP A 44 0.81 17.04 -3.29
N THR A 45 0.43 18.21 -2.78
CA THR A 45 0.04 18.38 -1.38
C THR A 45 -1.32 19.05 -1.26
N THR A 46 -2.08 18.68 -0.23
CA THR A 46 -3.34 19.35 0.10
C THR A 46 -3.08 20.78 0.58
N ILE A 47 -3.88 21.74 0.11
CA ILE A 47 -3.88 23.13 0.60
C ILE A 47 -5.18 23.38 1.39
N ASN A 48 -5.10 24.17 2.47
CA ASN A 48 -6.22 24.77 3.19
C ASN A 48 -7.32 23.84 3.74
N GLN A 49 -6.97 22.67 4.29
CA GLN A 49 -7.91 21.72 4.93
C GLN A 49 -9.10 21.25 4.06
N GLU A 50 -9.25 21.75 2.82
CA GLU A 50 -10.35 21.39 1.90
C GLU A 50 -9.88 21.31 0.44
N GLN A 51 -10.00 20.10 -0.09
CA GLN A 51 -10.34 19.70 -1.47
C GLN A 51 -9.41 20.00 -2.65
N PHE A 52 -8.36 20.82 -2.50
CA PHE A 52 -7.43 21.09 -3.59
C PHE A 52 -6.04 20.54 -3.33
N PHE A 53 -5.45 19.97 -4.39
CA PHE A 53 -4.06 19.57 -4.44
C PHE A 53 -3.27 20.58 -5.27
N GLU A 54 -2.13 21.01 -4.76
CA GLU A 54 -1.15 21.78 -5.53
C GLU A 54 0.08 20.94 -5.82
N LYS A 55 0.56 21.05 -7.06
CA LYS A 55 1.80 20.42 -7.50
C LYS A 55 2.97 21.13 -6.86
N VAL A 56 3.65 20.45 -5.95
CA VAL A 56 4.83 21.00 -5.27
C VAL A 56 6.08 20.82 -6.12
N LYS A 57 6.25 19.64 -6.71
CA LYS A 57 7.50 19.29 -7.41
C LYS A 57 7.33 18.14 -8.39
N THR A 58 8.19 18.11 -9.40
CA THR A 58 8.38 16.97 -10.30
C THR A 58 9.83 16.55 -10.23
N ILE A 59 10.08 15.25 -10.18
CA ILE A 59 11.42 14.68 -10.25
C ILE A 59 11.42 13.56 -11.30
N CYS A 60 12.52 13.40 -12.02
CA CYS A 60 12.70 12.28 -12.94
C CYS A 60 13.51 11.19 -12.23
N ILE A 61 13.03 9.95 -12.24
CA ILE A 61 13.72 8.80 -11.67
C ILE A 61 14.08 7.82 -12.77
N ASP A 62 15.37 7.62 -13.00
CA ASP A 62 15.84 6.60 -13.93
C ASP A 62 15.74 5.19 -13.32
N ASN A 63 15.73 4.17 -14.19
CA ASN A 63 15.82 2.76 -13.82
C ASN A 63 14.69 2.24 -12.90
N ILE A 64 13.47 2.77 -13.03
CA ILE A 64 12.31 2.23 -12.34
C ILE A 64 12.10 0.76 -12.73
N ARG A 65 12.02 -0.12 -11.73
CA ARG A 65 11.69 -1.54 -11.93
C ARG A 65 10.18 -1.70 -11.91
N ILE A 66 9.66 -2.30 -12.99
CA ILE A 66 8.30 -2.78 -13.10
C ILE A 66 8.40 -4.31 -13.16
N ASN A 67 7.73 -5.02 -12.25
CA ASN A 67 7.72 -6.48 -12.27
C ASN A 67 6.90 -7.00 -13.46
N GLU A 68 7.03 -8.30 -13.79
CA GLU A 68 6.35 -8.93 -14.92
C GLU A 68 4.82 -8.78 -14.89
N ASN A 69 4.24 -8.68 -13.69
CA ASN A 69 2.80 -8.49 -13.49
C ASN A 69 2.36 -7.00 -13.58
N GLY A 70 3.28 -6.08 -13.89
CA GLY A 70 3.04 -4.63 -13.82
C GLY A 70 3.15 -4.05 -12.41
N GLU A 71 3.29 -4.91 -11.39
CA GLU A 71 3.44 -4.50 -9.99
C GLU A 71 4.80 -3.84 -9.75
N LYS A 72 4.82 -2.80 -8.93
CA LYS A 72 6.05 -2.11 -8.52
C LYS A 72 5.86 -1.54 -7.11
N ILE A 73 6.96 -1.23 -6.44
CA ILE A 73 6.88 -0.44 -5.22
C ILE A 73 6.68 0.99 -5.66
N PHE A 74 5.54 1.57 -5.36
CA PHE A 74 5.33 3.01 -5.42
C PHE A 74 4.43 3.40 -4.24
N ALA A 75 4.96 4.20 -3.33
CA ALA A 75 4.25 4.55 -2.10
C ALA A 75 4.65 5.94 -1.62
N ILE A 76 3.73 6.61 -0.93
CA ILE A 76 3.98 7.93 -0.33
C ILE A 76 3.50 7.97 1.11
N SER A 77 4.28 8.61 1.98
CA SER A 77 3.97 8.74 3.40
C SER A 77 3.23 10.05 3.71
N ASN A 78 2.59 10.10 4.88
CA ASN A 78 2.07 11.35 5.44
C ASN A 78 3.17 12.37 5.78
N ASN A 79 4.43 11.93 5.85
CA ASN A 79 5.62 12.74 6.14
C ASN A 79 6.42 13.02 4.86
N LYS A 80 5.74 13.07 3.71
CA LYS A 80 6.28 13.41 2.38
C LYS A 80 7.33 12.48 1.80
N CYS A 81 7.76 11.42 2.50
CA CYS A 81 8.67 10.43 1.91
C CYS A 81 7.99 9.66 0.77
N ILE A 82 8.70 9.47 -0.35
CA ILE A 82 8.27 8.63 -1.47
C ILE A 82 9.18 7.41 -1.54
N SER A 83 8.59 6.24 -1.82
CA SER A 83 9.32 5.04 -2.17
C SER A 83 9.01 4.59 -3.59
N ILE A 84 10.03 4.13 -4.30
CA ILE A 84 9.92 3.63 -5.67
C ILE A 84 10.84 2.41 -5.87
N SER A 85 10.38 1.38 -6.60
CA SER A 85 11.23 0.25 -6.98
C SER A 85 12.17 0.59 -8.12
N LEU A 86 13.40 0.10 -8.02
CA LEU A 86 14.46 0.28 -9.00
C LEU A 86 15.04 -1.05 -9.45
N TYR A 87 15.62 -1.10 -10.64
CA TYR A 87 16.47 -2.23 -11.03
C TYR A 87 17.65 -2.32 -10.07
N ARG A 88 18.09 -3.55 -9.77
CA ARG A 88 19.19 -3.84 -8.84
C ARG A 88 20.54 -3.38 -9.42
N VAL A 89 20.77 -2.08 -9.38
CA VAL A 89 22.08 -1.47 -9.58
C VAL A 89 22.70 -1.13 -8.21
N ASP A 90 21.85 -0.84 -7.21
CA ASP A 90 22.20 -0.50 -5.83
C ASP A 90 21.99 -1.66 -4.83
N THR A 91 22.24 -1.40 -3.54
CA THR A 91 22.12 -2.38 -2.44
C THR A 91 20.71 -2.93 -2.26
N TYR A 92 19.67 -2.19 -2.64
CA TYR A 92 18.25 -2.57 -2.54
C TYR A 92 17.54 -2.42 -3.88
N ASN A 93 16.43 -3.13 -4.08
CA ASN A 93 15.58 -3.00 -5.26
C ASN A 93 14.56 -1.84 -5.17
N PHE A 94 14.77 -0.90 -4.24
CA PHE A 94 13.93 0.27 -4.04
C PHE A 94 14.76 1.42 -3.46
N LYS A 95 14.22 2.64 -3.54
CA LYS A 95 14.70 3.82 -2.81
C LYS A 95 13.58 4.45 -2.01
N ILE A 96 13.98 5.21 -0.99
CA ILE A 96 13.13 6.14 -0.27
C ILE A 96 13.82 7.49 -0.36
N PHE A 97 13.09 8.54 -0.70
CA PHE A 97 13.65 9.89 -0.78
C PHE A 97 12.62 10.93 -0.33
N ASP A 98 13.13 12.09 0.02
CA ASP A 98 12.32 13.29 0.22
C ASP A 98 12.14 14.00 -1.14
N PRO A 99 10.90 14.16 -1.65
CA PRO A 99 10.65 14.81 -2.93
C PRO A 99 11.07 16.27 -2.93
N GLU A 100 11.00 17.00 -1.80
CA GLU A 100 11.34 18.42 -1.73
C GLU A 100 12.85 18.63 -1.87
N THR A 101 13.65 17.80 -1.20
CA THR A 101 15.11 17.91 -1.24
C THR A 101 15.80 17.01 -2.26
N GLU A 102 15.07 16.05 -2.85
CA GLU A 102 15.60 14.96 -3.71
C GLU A 102 16.65 14.09 -3.03
N LYS A 103 16.80 14.19 -1.71
CA LYS A 103 17.78 13.41 -0.96
C LYS A 103 17.24 12.02 -0.69
N GLU A 104 18.05 11.02 -1.02
CA GLU A 104 17.82 9.65 -0.61
C GLU A 104 17.87 9.55 0.93
N ILE A 105 16.88 8.89 1.50
CA ILE A 105 16.76 8.63 2.93
C ILE A 105 17.23 7.20 3.17
N PRO A 106 18.44 7.00 3.73
CA PRO A 106 18.99 5.67 3.88
C PRO A 106 18.20 4.86 4.90
N LEU A 107 18.06 3.58 4.60
CA LEU A 107 17.50 2.57 5.48
C LEU A 107 18.42 1.36 5.48
N THR A 108 18.69 0.80 6.66
CA THR A 108 19.55 -0.38 6.81
C THR A 108 18.74 -1.53 7.39
N PHE A 109 18.71 -2.65 6.69
CA PHE A 109 18.09 -3.87 7.20
C PHE A 109 18.94 -4.47 8.34
N PRO A 110 18.31 -5.15 9.31
CA PRO A 110 19.01 -5.86 10.37
C PRO A 110 19.74 -7.11 9.86
N ASP A 111 19.45 -7.56 8.64
CA ASP A 111 20.01 -8.76 8.02
C ASP A 111 20.54 -8.46 6.60
N TRP A 112 21.05 -9.47 5.90
CA TRP A 112 21.60 -9.32 4.54
C TRP A 112 20.53 -9.23 3.45
N GLN A 113 19.29 -8.92 3.82
CA GLN A 113 18.19 -8.86 2.86
C GLN A 113 18.29 -7.62 1.98
N LYS A 114 18.05 -7.83 0.69
CA LYS A 114 18.23 -6.82 -0.36
C LYS A 114 17.06 -6.72 -1.33
N GLU A 115 15.96 -7.40 -1.02
CA GLU A 115 14.80 -7.50 -1.91
C GLU A 115 13.52 -7.43 -1.10
N ILE A 116 12.67 -6.47 -1.49
CA ILE A 116 11.34 -6.24 -0.96
C ILE A 116 10.36 -6.31 -2.13
N ASP A 117 9.26 -7.01 -1.92
CA ASP A 117 8.22 -7.18 -2.93
C ASP A 117 7.04 -6.24 -2.67
N PHE A 118 6.75 -5.97 -1.39
CA PHE A 118 5.67 -5.08 -0.98
C PHE A 118 6.18 -4.06 0.03
N LEU A 119 5.77 -2.81 -0.13
CA LEU A 119 6.10 -1.71 0.78
C LEU A 119 4.90 -0.79 0.91
N SER A 120 4.57 -0.42 2.13
CA SER A 120 3.54 0.60 2.40
C SER A 120 3.91 1.45 3.59
N PHE A 121 3.46 2.71 3.58
CA PHE A 121 3.55 3.61 4.72
C PHE A 121 2.29 3.47 5.56
N THR A 122 2.47 3.50 6.88
CA THR A 122 1.37 3.55 7.85
C THR A 122 0.95 4.99 8.13
N ASP A 123 -0.25 5.16 8.69
CA ASP A 123 -0.79 6.44 9.14
C ASP A 123 0.12 7.16 10.15
N GLY A 124 0.74 6.39 11.06
CA GLY A 124 1.74 6.82 12.03
C GLY A 124 3.12 7.13 11.43
N GLY A 125 3.32 6.94 10.13
CA GLY A 125 4.57 7.24 9.43
C GLY A 125 5.63 6.14 9.49
N SER A 126 5.35 4.99 10.08
CA SER A 126 6.19 3.79 9.96
C SER A 126 6.11 3.21 8.54
N ILE A 127 7.13 2.46 8.13
CA ILE A 127 7.13 1.69 6.89
C ILE A 127 6.97 0.22 7.23
N ILE A 128 6.09 -0.47 6.51
CA ILE A 128 6.03 -1.93 6.50
C ILE A 128 6.56 -2.42 5.17
N MET A 129 7.48 -3.39 5.24
CA MET A 129 8.10 -4.00 4.07
C MET A 129 7.97 -5.51 4.15
N VAL A 130 7.68 -6.16 3.03
CA VAL A 130 7.52 -7.62 2.97
C VAL A 130 8.37 -8.19 1.84
N SER A 131 9.07 -9.29 2.13
CA SER A 131 9.70 -10.12 1.12
C SER A 131 9.06 -11.49 1.05
N THR A 132 8.63 -11.83 -0.15
CA THR A 132 8.11 -13.14 -0.54
C THR A 132 9.21 -14.18 -0.56
N ARG A 133 10.42 -13.82 -1.00
CA ARG A 133 11.56 -14.74 -1.09
C ARG A 133 11.97 -15.29 0.26
N TYR A 134 11.95 -14.44 1.29
CA TYR A 134 12.37 -14.81 2.65
C TYR A 134 11.19 -15.03 3.60
N TYR A 135 9.96 -14.83 3.12
CA TYR A 135 8.74 -14.83 3.94
C TYR A 135 8.92 -14.00 5.21
N ARG A 136 9.32 -12.73 5.06
CA ARG A 136 9.57 -11.84 6.20
C ARG A 136 8.85 -10.52 6.02
N ALA A 137 8.30 -10.02 7.11
CA ALA A 137 7.79 -8.66 7.19
C ALA A 137 8.59 -7.87 8.22
N TYR A 138 8.87 -6.62 7.88
CA TYR A 138 9.63 -5.68 8.69
C TYR A 138 8.78 -4.45 8.95
N ILE A 139 8.91 -3.87 10.14
CA ILE A 139 8.38 -2.55 10.46
C ILE A 139 9.53 -1.62 10.81
N PHE A 140 9.63 -0.51 10.10
CA PHE A 140 10.62 0.54 10.31
C PHE A 140 9.93 1.80 10.82
N THR A 141 10.53 2.43 11.82
CA THR A 141 10.11 3.74 12.31
C THR A 141 11.16 4.78 11.97
N SER A 142 10.73 5.98 11.60
CA SER A 142 11.65 7.09 11.39
C SER A 142 12.12 7.63 12.74
N LYS A 143 13.39 8.03 12.79
CA LYS A 143 13.96 8.88 13.83
C LYS A 143 14.55 10.10 13.15
N GLU A 144 14.12 11.26 13.59
CA GLU A 144 14.70 12.52 13.16
C GLU A 144 15.82 12.91 14.13
N LYS A 145 17.01 13.16 13.58
CA LYS A 145 18.15 13.68 14.34
C LYS A 145 18.92 14.65 13.44
N ASP A 146 19.15 15.86 13.94
CA ASP A 146 19.92 16.89 13.24
C ASP A 146 19.40 17.17 11.80
N ASN A 147 18.06 17.27 11.64
CA ASN A 147 17.35 17.42 10.36
C ASN A 147 17.56 16.28 9.34
N ASN A 148 18.10 15.14 9.77
CA ASN A 148 18.21 13.95 8.95
C ASN A 148 17.24 12.88 9.46
N ILE A 149 16.39 12.40 8.54
CA ILE A 149 15.52 11.26 8.79
C ILE A 149 16.36 9.99 8.64
N THR A 150 16.29 9.11 9.65
CA THR A 150 16.90 7.78 9.60
C THR A 150 15.83 6.75 9.92
N TRP A 151 15.84 5.63 9.21
CA TRP A 151 14.92 4.53 9.47
C TRP A 151 15.55 3.48 10.36
N VAL A 152 14.84 3.10 11.42
CA VAL A 152 15.27 2.06 12.35
C VAL A 152 14.27 0.92 12.31
N CYS A 153 14.78 -0.31 12.09
CA CYS A 153 13.96 -1.51 12.18
C CYS A 153 13.47 -1.67 13.62
N LYS A 154 12.15 -1.64 13.81
CA LYS A 154 11.49 -1.77 15.11
C LYS A 154 11.19 -3.23 15.41
N SER A 155 10.63 -3.96 14.43
CA SER A 155 10.32 -5.38 14.56
C SER A 155 10.44 -6.10 13.22
N MET A 156 10.61 -7.41 13.30
CA MET A 156 10.60 -8.34 12.18
C MET A 156 9.79 -9.57 12.57
N ILE A 157 8.98 -10.08 11.63
CA ILE A 157 8.28 -11.34 11.77
C ILE A 157 8.57 -12.26 10.60
N GLU A 158 8.75 -13.54 10.89
CA GLU A 158 8.77 -14.60 9.89
C GLU A 158 7.34 -15.04 9.60
N LEU A 159 6.97 -14.95 8.34
CA LEU A 159 5.67 -15.31 7.81
C LEU A 159 5.68 -16.79 7.39
N LYS A 160 4.50 -17.40 7.42
CA LYS A 160 4.29 -18.66 6.71
C LYS A 160 4.13 -18.39 5.22
N TYR A 161 4.11 -19.45 4.42
CA TYR A 161 3.75 -19.38 3.02
C TYR A 161 2.44 -18.59 2.81
N PHE A 162 2.43 -17.74 1.79
CA PHE A 162 1.24 -17.00 1.37
C PHE A 162 1.23 -16.83 -0.14
N LYS A 163 0.01 -16.67 -0.68
CA LYS A 163 -0.25 -16.44 -2.09
C LYS A 163 -0.50 -14.96 -2.40
N LYS A 164 -1.22 -14.26 -1.52
CA LYS A 164 -1.50 -12.82 -1.62
C LYS A 164 -1.28 -12.14 -0.27
N ILE A 165 -0.88 -10.87 -0.29
CA ILE A 165 -0.71 -10.06 0.90
C ILE A 165 -1.10 -8.61 0.63
N ASN A 166 -1.83 -8.00 1.57
CA ASN A 166 -2.16 -6.58 1.56
C ASN A 166 -1.66 -5.94 2.86
N ILE A 167 -1.16 -4.70 2.78
CA ILE A 167 -0.70 -3.92 3.94
C ILE A 167 -1.68 -2.77 4.16
N THR A 168 -2.24 -2.66 5.35
CA THR A 168 -3.22 -1.61 5.67
C THR A 168 -2.55 -0.33 6.16
N PRO A 169 -3.21 0.84 6.02
CA PRO A 169 -2.75 2.10 6.60
C PRO A 169 -2.47 2.05 8.10
N LYS A 170 -3.21 1.26 8.90
CA LYS A 170 -2.96 1.14 10.36
C LYS A 170 -1.93 0.08 10.71
N GLY A 171 -1.23 -0.45 9.72
CA GLY A 171 -0.11 -1.36 9.91
C GLY A 171 -0.50 -2.82 10.14
N LYS A 172 -1.61 -3.28 9.57
CA LYS A 172 -1.96 -4.70 9.56
C LYS A 172 -1.54 -5.37 8.26
N LEU A 173 -1.16 -6.63 8.34
CA LEU A 173 -0.95 -7.50 7.18
C LEU A 173 -2.15 -8.42 7.01
N ILE A 174 -2.81 -8.36 5.86
CA ILE A 174 -3.85 -9.32 5.48
C ILE A 174 -3.20 -10.33 4.53
N ILE A 175 -3.09 -11.57 4.98
CA ILE A 175 -2.33 -12.62 4.31
C ILE A 175 -3.30 -13.72 3.90
N PHE A 176 -3.31 -14.07 2.61
CA PHE A 176 -4.05 -15.22 2.11
C PHE A 176 -3.11 -16.37 1.78
N ASN A 177 -3.42 -17.56 2.31
CA ASN A 177 -2.71 -18.80 2.03
C ASN A 177 -3.65 -19.76 1.27
N ASP A 178 -3.33 -20.04 0.01
CA ASP A 178 -4.12 -20.90 -0.89
C ASP A 178 -3.90 -22.41 -0.67
N THR A 179 -2.92 -22.81 0.15
CA THR A 179 -2.69 -24.22 0.50
C THR A 179 -3.68 -24.71 1.55
N ILE A 180 -4.07 -23.82 2.47
CA ILE A 180 -5.01 -24.10 3.56
C ILE A 180 -6.30 -23.27 3.45
N TYR A 181 -6.43 -22.46 2.40
CA TYR A 181 -7.57 -21.56 2.14
C TYR A 181 -7.92 -20.66 3.34
N GLU A 182 -6.89 -20.07 3.93
CA GLU A 182 -7.00 -19.23 5.14
C GLU A 182 -6.62 -17.78 4.81
N ILE A 183 -7.42 -16.83 5.30
CA ILE A 183 -7.04 -15.43 5.42
C ILE A 183 -6.69 -15.16 6.88
N THR A 184 -5.49 -14.63 7.12
CA THR A 184 -5.07 -14.18 8.44
C THR A 184 -4.81 -12.69 8.43
N MET A 185 -5.17 -12.01 9.52
CA MET A 185 -4.82 -10.61 9.72
C MET A 185 -3.85 -10.48 10.90
N TRP A 186 -2.67 -9.93 10.63
CA TRP A 186 -1.62 -9.69 11.61
C TRP A 186 -1.52 -8.21 11.94
N ASP A 187 -1.40 -7.88 13.22
CA ASP A 187 -1.07 -6.56 13.72
C ASP A 187 0.45 -6.48 13.90
N MET A 188 1.12 -5.67 13.07
CA MET A 188 2.58 -5.57 13.06
C MET A 188 3.15 -4.82 14.26
N GLU A 189 2.32 -4.02 14.93
CA GLU A 189 2.69 -3.30 16.13
C GLU A 189 2.66 -4.22 17.35
N LYS A 190 1.62 -5.07 17.44
CA LYS A 190 1.46 -6.05 18.52
C LYS A 190 2.16 -7.38 18.26
N LEU A 191 2.61 -7.63 17.03
CA LEU A 191 3.22 -8.88 16.57
C LEU A 191 2.30 -10.09 16.79
N SER A 192 0.99 -9.91 16.60
CA SER A 192 -0.03 -10.93 16.84
C SER A 192 -1.00 -11.08 15.67
N ALA A 193 -1.45 -12.31 15.42
CA ALA A 193 -2.58 -12.58 14.54
C ALA A 193 -3.88 -12.32 15.31
N ASN A 194 -4.75 -11.47 14.75
CA ASN A 194 -5.99 -11.05 15.42
C ASN A 194 -7.25 -11.64 14.77
N THR A 195 -7.16 -12.09 13.51
CA THR A 195 -8.31 -12.58 12.76
C THR A 195 -7.87 -13.77 11.90
N ARG A 196 -8.68 -14.84 11.89
CA ARG A 196 -8.52 -15.97 10.97
C ARG A 196 -9.85 -16.35 10.34
N ILE A 197 -9.89 -16.38 9.02
CA ILE A 197 -11.09 -16.70 8.24
C ILE A 197 -10.76 -17.81 7.27
N LEU A 198 -11.55 -18.89 7.30
CA LEU A 198 -11.45 -19.98 6.34
C LEU A 198 -12.39 -19.71 5.16
N ILE A 199 -11.88 -19.93 3.96
CA ILE A 199 -12.65 -19.86 2.71
C ILE A 199 -12.85 -21.28 2.19
N ASP A 200 -13.96 -21.51 1.48
CA ASP A 200 -14.18 -22.77 0.79
C ASP A 200 -13.06 -23.05 -0.23
N TRP A 201 -12.47 -24.24 -0.15
CA TRP A 201 -11.44 -24.74 -1.05
C TRP A 201 -11.94 -24.90 -2.50
N SER A 202 -13.25 -24.99 -2.72
CA SER A 202 -13.86 -24.98 -4.05
C SER A 202 -13.75 -23.63 -4.75
N CYS A 203 -13.42 -22.56 -4.03
CA CYS A 203 -13.36 -21.21 -4.55
C CYS A 203 -11.91 -20.75 -4.86
N THR A 204 -11.77 -19.80 -5.79
CA THR A 204 -10.55 -18.99 -5.96
C THR A 204 -10.76 -17.62 -5.33
N LEU A 205 -9.73 -17.10 -4.68
CA LEU A 205 -9.76 -15.74 -4.15
C LEU A 205 -9.46 -14.73 -5.26
N GLU A 206 -10.47 -13.94 -5.61
CA GLU A 206 -10.33 -12.87 -6.61
C GLU A 206 -9.76 -11.62 -5.94
N TYR A 207 -10.39 -11.14 -4.87
CA TYR A 207 -10.06 -9.85 -4.25
C TYR A 207 -10.29 -9.86 -2.74
N ILE A 208 -9.48 -9.06 -2.02
CA ILE A 208 -9.63 -8.80 -0.58
C ILE A 208 -9.47 -7.30 -0.36
N GLU A 209 -10.38 -6.73 0.43
CA GLU A 209 -10.32 -5.33 0.86
C GLU A 209 -10.80 -5.23 2.31
N ILE A 210 -10.36 -4.19 3.00
CA ILE A 210 -10.74 -3.91 4.39
C ILE A 210 -11.31 -2.50 4.48
N SER A 211 -12.31 -2.31 5.33
CA SER A 211 -12.85 -0.98 5.61
C SER A 211 -11.81 -0.07 6.26
N ASP A 212 -11.96 1.25 6.11
CA ASP A 212 -11.05 2.26 6.71
C ASP A 212 -10.98 2.15 8.24
N ASP A 213 -12.08 1.78 8.89
CA ASP A 213 -12.13 1.53 10.33
C ASP A 213 -11.52 0.18 10.73
N GLU A 214 -11.16 -0.65 9.76
CA GLU A 214 -10.64 -2.01 9.84
C GLU A 214 -11.54 -3.01 10.56
N LYS A 215 -12.84 -2.72 10.68
CA LYS A 215 -13.81 -3.60 11.34
C LYS A 215 -14.46 -4.61 10.42
N LEU A 216 -14.44 -4.34 9.11
CA LEU A 216 -15.05 -5.19 8.09
C LEU A 216 -14.01 -5.63 7.06
N LEU A 217 -13.99 -6.91 6.77
CA LEU A 217 -13.17 -7.50 5.71
C LEU A 217 -14.08 -7.99 4.58
N PHE A 218 -13.87 -7.46 3.38
CA PHE A 218 -14.55 -7.85 2.16
C PHE A 218 -13.71 -8.88 1.42
N VAL A 219 -14.31 -10.04 1.13
CA VAL A 219 -13.65 -11.16 0.48
C VAL A 219 -14.46 -11.56 -0.74
N CYS A 220 -13.88 -11.32 -1.92
CA CYS A 220 -14.47 -11.71 -3.19
C CYS A 220 -13.85 -13.03 -3.67
N THR A 221 -14.71 -14.00 -3.92
CA THR A 221 -14.32 -15.35 -4.32
C THR A 221 -15.08 -15.78 -5.55
N LYS A 222 -14.51 -16.70 -6.33
CA LYS A 222 -15.15 -17.28 -7.51
C LYS A 222 -15.16 -18.79 -7.40
N ASP A 223 -16.34 -19.40 -7.53
CA ASP A 223 -16.43 -20.86 -7.51
C ASP A 223 -15.74 -21.45 -8.75
N LYS A 224 -14.88 -22.45 -8.54
CA LYS A 224 -14.08 -23.04 -9.63
C LYS A 224 -14.93 -23.76 -10.67
N LYS A 225 -16.07 -24.34 -10.26
CA LYS A 225 -16.96 -25.14 -11.11
C LYS A 225 -18.04 -24.28 -11.75
N THR A 226 -18.84 -23.58 -10.96
CA THR A 226 -19.99 -22.82 -11.44
C THR A 226 -19.58 -21.47 -12.03
N LYS A 227 -18.35 -21.00 -11.72
CA LYS A 227 -17.85 -19.65 -12.07
C LYS A 227 -18.64 -18.51 -11.43
N GLU A 228 -19.52 -18.81 -10.48
CA GLU A 228 -20.26 -17.81 -9.70
C GLU A 228 -19.31 -16.99 -8.84
N THR A 229 -19.51 -15.68 -8.79
CA THR A 229 -18.74 -14.78 -7.94
C THR A 229 -19.53 -14.49 -6.67
N SER A 230 -18.90 -14.62 -5.51
CA SER A 230 -19.49 -14.31 -4.21
C SER A 230 -18.65 -13.31 -3.45
N VAL A 231 -19.29 -12.30 -2.89
CA VAL A 231 -18.68 -11.32 -1.99
C VAL A 231 -19.17 -11.61 -0.57
N PHE A 232 -18.23 -11.81 0.34
CA PHE A 232 -18.48 -12.02 1.76
C PHE A 232 -17.97 -10.84 2.56
N THR A 233 -18.70 -10.45 3.59
CA THR A 233 -18.30 -9.41 4.54
C THR A 233 -18.14 -10.05 5.91
N TYR A 234 -16.93 -10.01 6.46
CA TYR A 234 -16.61 -10.55 7.77
C TYR A 234 -16.38 -9.44 8.78
N SER A 235 -16.82 -9.63 10.02
CA SER A 235 -16.35 -8.85 11.16
C SER A 235 -14.90 -9.25 11.46
N THR A 236 -13.99 -8.30 11.53
CA THR A 236 -12.59 -8.60 11.91
C THR A 236 -12.45 -8.88 13.41
N GLU A 237 -13.38 -8.40 14.23
CA GLU A 237 -13.38 -8.60 15.68
C GLU A 237 -13.97 -9.96 16.09
N THR A 238 -15.09 -10.34 15.48
CA THR A 238 -15.79 -11.59 15.83
C THR A 238 -15.49 -12.74 14.87
N GLU A 239 -14.83 -12.46 13.74
CA GLU A 239 -14.54 -13.42 12.66
C GLU A 239 -15.79 -13.99 11.96
N ILE A 240 -16.97 -13.49 12.33
CA ILE A 240 -18.26 -13.96 11.80
C ILE A 240 -18.55 -13.30 10.45
N ASN A 241 -19.04 -14.11 9.51
CA ASN A 241 -19.64 -13.62 8.28
C ASN A 241 -20.95 -12.89 8.58
N ILE A 242 -20.96 -11.59 8.34
CA ILE A 242 -22.11 -10.71 8.60
C ILE A 242 -23.06 -10.68 7.41
N SER A 243 -22.53 -10.80 6.19
CA SER A 243 -23.31 -10.72 4.96
C SER A 243 -22.61 -11.40 3.79
N SER A 244 -23.40 -11.94 2.87
CA SER A 244 -22.92 -12.52 1.62
C SER A 244 -23.82 -12.11 0.45
N CYS A 245 -23.22 -11.77 -0.68
CA CYS A 245 -23.93 -11.52 -1.93
C CYS A 245 -23.34 -12.41 -3.03
N LYS A 246 -24.21 -12.98 -3.87
CA LYS A 246 -23.83 -13.81 -5.03
C LYS A 246 -24.17 -13.08 -6.31
N PHE A 247 -23.23 -13.09 -7.25
CA PHE A 247 -23.39 -12.57 -8.59
C PHE A 247 -23.37 -13.73 -9.57
N LEU A 248 -24.47 -13.91 -10.29
CA LEU A 248 -24.56 -14.80 -11.43
C LEU A 248 -24.22 -13.97 -12.68
N TYR A 249 -23.18 -14.38 -13.40
CA TYR A 249 -22.85 -13.85 -14.72
C TYR A 249 -23.22 -14.87 -15.80
#